data_AF-A0A5N3P9H9-F1
#
_entry.id   AF-A0A5N3P9H9-F1
#
_cell.length_a   1.000
_cell.length_b   1.000
_cell.length_c   1.000
_cell.angle_alpha   90.00
_cell.angle_beta   90.00
_cell.angle_gamma   90.00
#
_symmetry.space_group_name_H-M   'P 1'
#
loop_
_entity.id
_entity.type
_entity.pdbx_description
1 polymer ?
#
loop_
_entity_poly.entity_id
_entity_poly.type
_entity_poly.pdbx_seq_one_letter_code
_entity_poly.pdbx_strand_id
1 'polypeptide(L)'
;MPDQVITTSIVSEAGSAVFTLAGGDTLLLMDGVSVHSMFGTSISTASGASNALVINGSAIGYTTGVRSQNAQSTVIIGALGKVEGQYGLYLVGTHAVQNFGRVLASDTGILAASGNLSLLNAGKIETTAGLGNGYAIVGASGTDIVANDGFISGRIILGDGNDTYFGRSGTHIGLLSLGAGQDAAFGGSGSETFSGDQGNDVIDGGGGNDVATFSGNRSQYAVQDNLNGSFVVADSHATRDGTDTLKNIRFAQFADQKITLTNAAPVNLALSTAVFTEDTPVTAVVRASRRSTRMAMRSPTA
;
A
#
# COMPACT_ATOMS: atom_id res chain seq x y z
N MET A 1 13.69 -21.05 -22.31
CA MET A 1 15.08 -20.56 -22.14
C MET A 1 15.03 -19.06 -22.31
N PRO A 2 15.70 -18.27 -21.47
CA PRO A 2 15.79 -16.83 -21.69
C PRO A 2 16.48 -16.53 -23.03
N ASP A 3 16.02 -15.51 -23.75
CA ASP A 3 16.57 -15.12 -25.06
C ASP A 3 17.96 -14.48 -24.90
N GLN A 4 18.17 -13.78 -23.79
CA GLN A 4 19.43 -13.15 -23.42
C GLN A 4 19.87 -13.64 -22.04
N VAL A 5 21.11 -14.13 -21.93
CA VAL A 5 21.73 -14.51 -20.65
C VAL A 5 23.05 -13.76 -20.51
N ILE A 6 23.15 -12.93 -19.47
CA ILE A 6 24.37 -12.19 -19.17
C ILE A 6 25.15 -12.95 -18.10
N THR A 7 26.28 -13.52 -18.50
CA THR A 7 27.15 -14.36 -17.67
C THR A 7 28.48 -13.71 -17.31
N THR A 8 28.76 -12.52 -17.85
CA THR A 8 30.00 -11.78 -17.66
C THR A 8 29.72 -10.33 -17.33
N SER A 9 30.46 -9.78 -16.37
CA SER A 9 30.26 -8.40 -15.95
C SER A 9 30.71 -7.41 -17.01
N ILE A 10 29.95 -6.33 -17.17
CA ILE A 10 30.15 -5.31 -18.20
C ILE A 10 30.08 -3.94 -17.54
N VAL A 11 31.03 -3.07 -17.90
CA VAL A 11 31.03 -1.65 -17.53
C VAL A 11 31.05 -0.83 -18.81
N SER A 12 30.20 0.19 -18.89
CA SER A 12 30.11 1.09 -20.04
C SER A 12 30.18 2.55 -19.60
N GLU A 13 30.95 3.34 -20.34
CA GLU A 13 31.02 4.80 -20.21
C GLU A 13 30.15 5.52 -21.27
N ALA A 14 29.33 4.77 -22.02
CA ALA A 14 28.37 5.39 -22.92
C ALA A 14 27.22 6.03 -22.13
N GLY A 15 26.68 7.13 -22.64
CA GLY A 15 25.43 7.72 -22.12
C GLY A 15 24.17 6.92 -22.51
N SER A 16 24.27 6.00 -23.46
CA SER A 16 23.18 5.08 -23.84
C SER A 16 23.09 3.90 -22.87
N ALA A 17 21.99 3.13 -22.96
CA ALA A 17 21.85 1.91 -22.20
C ALA A 17 22.96 0.89 -22.52
N VAL A 18 23.46 0.15 -21.53
CA VAL A 18 24.46 -0.92 -21.77
C VAL A 18 23.83 -2.07 -22.56
N PHE A 19 22.63 -2.47 -22.18
CA PHE A 19 21.82 -3.44 -22.90
C PHE A 19 20.46 -2.86 -23.28
N THR A 20 20.02 -3.14 -24.49
CA THR A 20 18.66 -2.84 -24.95
C THR A 20 18.02 -4.11 -25.51
N LEU A 21 16.92 -4.55 -24.90
CA LEU A 21 16.12 -5.69 -25.36
C LEU A 21 15.06 -5.24 -26.36
N ALA A 22 14.77 -6.06 -27.37
CA ALA A 22 13.60 -5.85 -28.22
C ALA A 22 12.32 -6.26 -27.47
N GLY A 23 11.17 -5.73 -27.87
CA GLY A 23 9.89 -6.16 -27.28
C GLY A 23 9.63 -7.64 -27.55
N GLY A 24 9.26 -8.40 -26.51
CA GLY A 24 9.05 -9.85 -26.58
C GLY A 24 10.20 -10.69 -25.98
N ASP A 25 11.40 -10.12 -25.90
CA ASP A 25 12.58 -10.80 -25.37
C ASP A 25 12.51 -11.08 -23.86
N THR A 26 13.28 -12.06 -23.44
CA THR A 26 13.49 -12.42 -22.04
C THR A 26 14.97 -12.31 -21.67
N LEU A 27 15.25 -11.81 -20.46
CA LEU A 27 16.60 -11.61 -19.96
C LEU A 27 16.83 -12.30 -18.62
N LEU A 28 17.97 -12.97 -18.49
CA LEU A 28 18.53 -13.42 -17.22
C LEU A 28 19.91 -12.77 -16.98
N LEU A 29 20.01 -11.92 -15.96
CA LEU A 29 21.30 -11.47 -15.42
C LEU A 29 21.69 -12.40 -14.27
N MET A 30 22.76 -13.19 -14.47
CA MET A 30 23.19 -14.21 -13.51
C MET A 30 23.70 -13.61 -12.19
N ASP A 31 23.64 -14.43 -11.14
CA ASP A 31 24.25 -14.11 -9.85
C ASP A 31 25.76 -13.85 -9.98
N GLY A 32 26.27 -12.91 -9.18
CA GLY A 32 27.66 -12.46 -9.23
C GLY A 32 28.06 -11.63 -10.45
N VAL A 33 27.15 -11.42 -11.40
CA VAL A 33 27.39 -10.65 -12.63
C VAL A 33 26.83 -9.24 -12.53
N SER A 34 27.55 -8.24 -13.02
CA SER A 34 27.10 -6.85 -13.01
C SER A 34 27.01 -6.25 -14.40
N VAL A 35 25.93 -5.52 -14.69
CA VAL A 35 25.81 -4.59 -15.82
C VAL A 35 25.87 -3.19 -15.23
N HIS A 36 26.92 -2.43 -15.53
CA HIS A 36 27.16 -1.11 -14.95
C HIS A 36 27.29 -0.05 -16.06
N SER A 37 26.44 0.97 -16.02
CA SER A 37 26.59 2.20 -16.83
C SER A 37 27.08 3.35 -15.95
N MET A 38 28.20 3.97 -16.33
CA MET A 38 28.78 5.11 -15.60
C MET A 38 28.06 6.43 -15.85
N PHE A 39 27.30 6.56 -16.95
CA PHE A 39 26.64 7.82 -17.33
C PHE A 39 25.18 7.67 -17.81
N GLY A 40 24.66 6.45 -17.91
CA GLY A 40 23.33 6.18 -18.46
C GLY A 40 22.59 5.07 -17.73
N THR A 41 21.76 4.36 -18.50
CA THR A 41 20.94 3.24 -18.02
C THR A 41 21.71 1.93 -18.08
N SER A 42 21.52 1.02 -17.12
CA SER A 42 22.17 -0.28 -17.20
C SER A 42 21.48 -1.22 -18.20
N ILE A 43 20.17 -1.46 -18.01
CA ILE A 43 19.36 -2.34 -18.86
C ILE A 43 18.12 -1.57 -19.28
N SER A 44 17.84 -1.55 -20.58
CA SER A 44 16.64 -0.94 -21.15
C SER A 44 15.89 -1.94 -22.01
N THR A 45 14.59 -1.70 -22.20
CA THR A 45 13.76 -2.38 -23.19
C THR A 45 13.29 -1.36 -24.23
N ALA A 46 13.10 -1.81 -25.46
CA ALA A 46 12.46 -1.04 -26.51
C ALA A 46 10.93 -1.15 -26.40
N SER A 47 10.20 -0.10 -26.74
CA SER A 47 8.74 -0.12 -26.72
C SER A 47 8.16 -1.25 -27.59
N GLY A 48 7.00 -1.76 -27.19
CA GLY A 48 6.30 -2.82 -27.93
C GLY A 48 5.86 -3.97 -27.03
N ALA A 49 6.07 -5.19 -27.51
CA ALA A 49 5.62 -6.44 -26.87
C ALA A 49 6.30 -6.67 -25.51
N SER A 50 5.68 -7.50 -24.66
CA SER A 50 6.11 -7.70 -23.28
C SER A 50 7.48 -8.32 -23.12
N ASN A 51 8.27 -7.82 -22.16
CA ASN A 51 9.51 -8.48 -21.76
C ASN A 51 9.36 -9.16 -20.38
N ALA A 52 10.21 -10.16 -20.13
CA ALA A 52 10.41 -10.72 -18.79
C ALA A 52 11.88 -10.63 -18.40
N LEU A 53 12.17 -9.92 -17.32
CA LEU A 53 13.53 -9.68 -16.83
C LEU A 53 13.71 -10.37 -15.48
N VAL A 54 14.79 -11.15 -15.36
CA VAL A 54 15.23 -11.77 -14.10
C VAL A 54 16.62 -11.25 -13.76
N ILE A 55 16.72 -10.53 -12.65
CA ILE A 55 17.93 -9.85 -12.17
C ILE A 55 18.41 -10.57 -10.91
N ASN A 56 19.30 -11.55 -11.06
CA ASN A 56 19.97 -12.21 -9.93
C ASN A 56 21.32 -11.57 -9.60
N GLY A 57 21.92 -10.87 -10.57
CA GLY A 57 23.14 -10.07 -10.39
C GLY A 57 22.86 -8.60 -10.08
N SER A 58 23.74 -7.70 -10.53
CA SER A 58 23.63 -6.25 -10.27
C SER A 58 23.40 -5.44 -11.54
N ALA A 59 22.27 -4.74 -11.64
CA ALA A 59 21.94 -3.79 -12.68
C ALA A 59 22.14 -2.36 -12.15
N ILE A 60 23.25 -1.71 -12.50
CA ILE A 60 23.71 -0.44 -11.92
C ILE A 60 23.76 0.61 -13.02
N GLY A 61 22.88 1.61 -12.97
CA GLY A 61 22.93 2.75 -13.88
C GLY A 61 23.23 4.03 -13.14
N TYR A 62 23.88 4.98 -13.80
CA TYR A 62 23.99 6.34 -13.28
C TYR A 62 22.61 7.00 -13.23
N THR A 63 21.83 6.89 -14.32
CA THR A 63 20.47 7.43 -14.39
C THR A 63 19.44 6.40 -13.95
N THR A 64 19.46 5.20 -14.52
CA THR A 64 18.45 4.19 -14.25
C THR A 64 19.06 2.80 -14.19
N GLY A 65 18.75 2.04 -13.14
CA GLY A 65 19.11 0.63 -13.04
C GLY A 65 18.45 -0.15 -14.17
N VAL A 66 17.12 -0.27 -14.16
CA VAL A 66 16.36 -0.92 -15.24
C VAL A 66 15.25 -0.01 -15.76
N ARG A 67 15.22 0.21 -17.08
CA ARG A 67 14.18 0.97 -17.78
C ARG A 67 13.30 0.04 -18.61
N SER A 68 12.04 -0.11 -18.24
CA SER A 68 11.04 -0.86 -19.00
C SER A 68 10.13 0.09 -19.78
N GLN A 69 10.08 0.00 -21.11
CA GLN A 69 9.33 0.92 -21.98
C GLN A 69 8.15 0.27 -22.70
N ASN A 70 7.73 -0.90 -22.23
CA ASN A 70 6.79 -1.76 -22.95
C ASN A 70 5.41 -1.67 -22.34
N ALA A 71 4.38 -1.93 -23.14
CA ALA A 71 3.01 -1.87 -22.68
C ALA A 71 2.76 -2.76 -21.45
N GLN A 72 3.42 -3.92 -21.37
CA GLN A 72 3.35 -4.82 -20.22
C GLN A 72 4.68 -5.55 -19.99
N SER A 73 5.26 -5.57 -18.79
CA SER A 73 6.45 -6.40 -18.51
C SER A 73 6.50 -6.93 -17.08
N THR A 74 7.22 -8.03 -16.88
CA THR A 74 7.54 -8.56 -15.55
C THR A 74 9.01 -8.33 -15.23
N VAL A 75 9.30 -7.80 -14.05
CA VAL A 75 10.66 -7.65 -13.52
C VAL A 75 10.77 -8.42 -12.21
N ILE A 76 11.70 -9.37 -12.15
CA ILE A 76 12.00 -10.15 -10.95
C ILE A 76 13.41 -9.80 -10.51
N ILE A 77 13.56 -9.30 -9.29
CA ILE A 77 14.85 -9.09 -8.64
C ILE A 77 15.03 -10.23 -7.65
N GLY A 78 15.95 -11.14 -7.95
CA GLY A 78 16.23 -12.30 -7.10
C GLY A 78 16.81 -11.88 -5.74
N ALA A 79 16.92 -12.81 -4.80
CA ALA A 79 17.37 -12.50 -3.43
C ALA A 79 18.79 -11.88 -3.34
N LEU A 80 19.66 -12.19 -4.31
CA LEU A 80 20.99 -11.58 -4.46
C LEU A 80 21.00 -10.44 -5.48
N GLY A 81 19.87 -10.25 -6.16
CA GLY A 81 19.65 -9.24 -7.17
C GLY A 81 19.74 -7.84 -6.61
N LYS A 82 20.41 -6.97 -7.35
CA LYS A 82 20.60 -5.57 -6.99
C LYS A 82 20.25 -4.69 -8.18
N VAL A 83 19.42 -3.67 -7.95
CA VAL A 83 19.12 -2.65 -8.96
C VAL A 83 19.42 -1.28 -8.38
N GLU A 84 20.26 -0.50 -9.07
CA GLU A 84 20.71 0.80 -8.59
C GLU A 84 20.70 1.89 -9.66
N GLY A 85 20.39 3.11 -9.24
CA GLY A 85 20.61 4.33 -10.02
C GLY A 85 19.95 5.56 -9.42
N GLN A 86 19.85 6.66 -10.17
CA GLN A 86 18.96 7.76 -9.76
C GLN A 86 17.51 7.25 -9.65
N TYR A 87 17.10 6.49 -10.66
CA TYR A 87 15.92 5.65 -10.64
C TYR A 87 16.37 4.19 -10.51
N GLY A 88 15.83 3.43 -9.55
CA GLY A 88 16.08 1.99 -9.52
C GLY A 88 15.40 1.32 -10.72
N LEU A 89 14.08 1.39 -10.74
CA LEU A 89 13.22 0.96 -11.85
C LEU A 89 12.47 2.16 -12.43
N TYR A 90 12.48 2.30 -13.76
CA TYR A 90 11.65 3.24 -14.50
C TYR A 90 10.74 2.46 -15.45
N LEU A 91 9.43 2.49 -15.24
CA LEU A 91 8.47 1.58 -15.87
C LEU A 91 7.41 2.39 -16.63
N VAL A 92 7.22 2.13 -17.93
CA VAL A 92 6.22 2.80 -18.78
C VAL A 92 5.23 1.77 -19.30
N GLY A 93 4.00 1.76 -18.78
CA GLY A 93 2.98 0.75 -19.07
C GLY A 93 2.67 -0.10 -17.84
N THR A 94 1.94 -1.20 -18.01
CA THR A 94 1.52 -2.04 -16.88
C THR A 94 2.60 -3.05 -16.47
N HIS A 95 3.09 -2.97 -15.23
CA HIS A 95 4.23 -3.78 -14.80
C HIS A 95 3.93 -4.63 -13.57
N ALA A 96 4.43 -5.86 -13.59
CA ALA A 96 4.53 -6.70 -12.41
C ALA A 96 5.98 -6.72 -11.92
N VAL A 97 6.21 -6.36 -10.66
CA VAL A 97 7.54 -6.34 -10.05
C VAL A 97 7.54 -7.26 -8.84
N GLN A 98 8.50 -8.18 -8.79
CA GLN A 98 8.77 -9.00 -7.62
C GLN A 98 10.18 -8.71 -7.13
N ASN A 99 10.29 -8.05 -5.99
CA ASN A 99 11.57 -7.72 -5.38
C ASN A 99 11.85 -8.62 -4.18
N PHE A 100 12.77 -9.56 -4.34
CA PHE A 100 13.33 -10.36 -3.25
C PHE A 100 14.72 -9.85 -2.82
N GLY A 101 15.35 -9.03 -3.65
CA GLY A 101 16.70 -8.50 -3.45
C GLY A 101 16.68 -7.06 -2.95
N ARG A 102 17.46 -6.20 -3.61
CA ARG A 102 17.60 -4.80 -3.21
C ARG A 102 17.44 -3.84 -4.39
N VAL A 103 16.57 -2.86 -4.22
CA VAL A 103 16.50 -1.65 -5.05
C VAL A 103 17.06 -0.50 -4.22
N LEU A 104 18.13 0.14 -4.72
CA LEU A 104 18.69 1.35 -4.09
C LEU A 104 18.66 2.49 -5.10
N ALA A 105 18.03 3.60 -4.73
CA ALA A 105 17.96 4.77 -5.59
C ALA A 105 18.45 6.04 -4.91
N SER A 106 19.04 6.96 -5.67
CA SER A 106 19.36 8.29 -5.12
C SER A 106 18.16 9.25 -5.12
N ASP A 107 17.15 8.99 -5.94
CA ASP A 107 15.94 9.80 -6.05
C ASP A 107 14.68 8.94 -5.90
N THR A 108 14.41 8.05 -6.87
CA THR A 108 13.21 7.21 -6.88
C THR A 108 13.52 5.71 -7.00
N GLY A 109 13.07 4.91 -6.04
CA GLY A 109 13.27 3.45 -6.05
C GLY A 109 12.60 2.80 -7.25
N ILE A 110 11.28 2.89 -7.31
CA ILE A 110 10.44 2.39 -8.41
C ILE A 110 9.54 3.53 -8.87
N LEU A 111 9.62 3.88 -10.15
CA LEU A 111 8.75 4.84 -10.80
C LEU A 111 7.92 4.15 -11.89
N ALA A 112 6.61 4.04 -11.68
CA ALA A 112 5.66 3.64 -12.70
C ALA A 112 5.08 4.88 -13.38
N ALA A 113 5.60 5.23 -14.56
CA ALA A 113 5.27 6.48 -15.25
C ALA A 113 3.92 6.47 -15.98
N SER A 114 3.29 5.30 -16.15
CA SER A 114 1.96 5.13 -16.77
C SER A 114 1.46 3.71 -16.57
N GLY A 115 0.18 3.45 -16.79
CA GLY A 115 -0.41 2.12 -16.68
C GLY A 115 -0.73 1.75 -15.24
N ASN A 116 -0.39 0.51 -14.85
CA ASN A 116 -0.66 -0.04 -13.53
C ASN A 116 0.63 -0.70 -12.99
N LEU A 117 0.84 -0.70 -11.69
CA LEU A 117 1.93 -1.34 -10.98
C LEU A 117 1.38 -2.44 -10.07
N SER A 118 1.86 -3.66 -10.24
CA SER A 118 1.69 -4.74 -9.27
C SER A 118 3.05 -5.06 -8.67
N LEU A 119 3.29 -4.64 -7.44
CA LEU A 119 4.55 -4.83 -6.73
C LEU A 119 4.38 -5.78 -5.56
N LEU A 120 5.21 -6.83 -5.53
CA LEU A 120 5.51 -7.60 -4.33
C LEU A 120 6.93 -7.27 -3.88
N ASN A 121 7.07 -6.63 -2.72
CA ASN A 121 8.35 -6.37 -2.09
C ASN A 121 8.55 -7.30 -0.88
N ALA A 122 9.39 -8.32 -1.02
CA ALA A 122 9.90 -9.14 0.07
C ALA A 122 11.36 -8.82 0.43
N GLY A 123 12.03 -8.02 -0.40
CA GLY A 123 13.39 -7.54 -0.21
C GLY A 123 13.45 -6.14 0.39
N LYS A 124 14.36 -5.30 -0.12
CA LYS A 124 14.54 -3.91 0.28
C LYS A 124 14.32 -2.94 -0.87
N ILE A 125 13.61 -1.85 -0.62
CA ILE A 125 13.55 -0.67 -1.49
C ILE A 125 13.96 0.53 -0.65
N GLU A 126 15.08 1.15 -1.02
CA GLU A 126 15.71 2.21 -0.22
C GLU A 126 16.04 3.42 -1.09
N THR A 127 15.90 4.60 -0.52
CA THR A 127 16.37 5.85 -1.13
C THR A 127 17.52 6.46 -0.32
N THR A 128 18.50 7.06 -0.98
CA THR A 128 19.63 7.73 -0.31
C THR A 128 19.41 9.24 -0.10
N ALA A 129 18.29 9.80 -0.56
CA ALA A 129 17.96 11.22 -0.44
C ALA A 129 17.69 11.69 1.02
N GLY A 130 17.84 10.80 2.01
CA GLY A 130 17.51 11.04 3.42
C GLY A 130 16.02 10.81 3.69
N LEU A 131 15.71 10.53 4.96
CA LEU A 131 14.36 10.19 5.42
C LEU A 131 13.37 11.28 4.98
N GLY A 132 12.46 10.92 4.07
CA GLY A 132 11.35 11.78 3.62
C GLY A 132 11.57 12.58 2.33
N ASN A 133 12.80 12.68 1.79
CA ASN A 133 13.01 13.41 0.51
C ASN A 133 12.90 12.50 -0.72
N GLY A 134 13.40 11.26 -0.62
CA GLY A 134 13.34 10.30 -1.72
C GLY A 134 11.99 9.61 -1.83
N TYR A 135 11.62 9.23 -3.05
CA TYR A 135 10.44 8.43 -3.32
C TYR A 135 10.84 6.96 -3.40
N ALA A 136 10.44 6.13 -2.44
CA ALA A 136 10.69 4.70 -2.57
C ALA A 136 9.88 4.13 -3.74
N ILE A 137 8.62 4.55 -3.85
CA ILE A 137 7.69 4.13 -4.89
C ILE A 137 6.90 5.35 -5.33
N VAL A 138 6.81 5.52 -6.64
CA VAL A 138 5.84 6.38 -7.31
C VAL A 138 5.04 5.48 -8.24
N GLY A 139 3.76 5.34 -7.95
CA GLY A 139 2.78 4.61 -8.74
C GLY A 139 2.39 5.37 -10.01
N ALA A 140 1.56 4.72 -10.80
CA ALA A 140 1.09 5.19 -12.09
C ALA A 140 -0.25 5.93 -11.97
N SER A 141 -0.87 6.23 -13.10
CA SER A 141 -2.19 6.88 -13.17
C SER A 141 -3.35 5.88 -13.21
N GLY A 142 -3.07 4.60 -13.00
CA GLY A 142 -4.04 3.52 -13.03
C GLY A 142 -3.94 2.72 -11.74
N THR A 143 -4.81 1.72 -11.58
CA THR A 143 -4.87 0.93 -10.33
C THR A 143 -3.56 0.21 -10.04
N ASP A 144 -2.97 0.58 -8.91
CA ASP A 144 -1.74 0.04 -8.38
C ASP A 144 -1.96 -0.83 -7.16
N ILE A 145 -1.16 -1.88 -7.04
CA ILE A 145 -1.17 -2.81 -5.93
C ILE A 145 0.26 -2.95 -5.42
N VAL A 146 0.50 -2.52 -4.19
CA VAL A 146 1.78 -2.66 -3.51
C VAL A 146 1.62 -3.56 -2.29
N ALA A 147 2.19 -4.76 -2.37
CA ALA A 147 2.33 -5.68 -1.24
C ALA A 147 3.76 -5.59 -0.70
N ASN A 148 3.90 -5.17 0.55
CA ASN A 148 5.15 -5.05 1.27
C ASN A 148 5.24 -6.09 2.39
N ASP A 149 6.03 -7.13 2.14
CA ASP A 149 6.46 -8.15 3.10
C ASP A 149 7.92 -7.93 3.56
N GLY A 150 8.60 -6.92 3.00
CA GLY A 150 10.00 -6.60 3.25
C GLY A 150 10.18 -5.23 3.91
N PHE A 151 11.18 -4.48 3.46
CA PHE A 151 11.51 -3.16 3.96
C PHE A 151 11.43 -2.10 2.86
N ILE A 152 10.72 -1.01 3.13
CA ILE A 152 10.63 0.17 2.25
C ILE A 152 11.02 1.42 3.04
N SER A 153 11.99 2.19 2.54
CA SER A 153 12.40 3.46 3.13
C SER A 153 12.36 4.59 2.11
N GLY A 154 11.42 5.52 2.32
CA GLY A 154 11.11 6.63 1.44
C GLY A 154 9.60 6.86 1.34
N ARG A 155 9.21 7.93 0.65
CA ARG A 155 7.79 8.20 0.38
C ARG A 155 7.23 7.17 -0.60
N ILE A 156 5.98 6.77 -0.37
CA ILE A 156 5.19 6.00 -1.32
C ILE A 156 4.06 6.92 -1.76
N ILE A 157 3.95 7.16 -3.06
CA ILE A 157 2.86 7.92 -3.69
C ILE A 157 2.23 6.97 -4.70
N LEU A 158 0.97 6.55 -4.55
CA LEU A 158 0.36 5.58 -5.48
C LEU A 158 -0.25 6.27 -6.71
N GLY A 159 -0.76 7.49 -6.58
CA GLY A 159 -1.05 8.35 -7.72
C GLY A 159 -2.54 8.45 -8.01
N ASP A 160 -2.93 8.38 -9.29
CA ASP A 160 -4.36 8.37 -9.64
C ASP A 160 -4.80 6.92 -9.84
N GLY A 161 -6.07 6.62 -9.58
CA GLY A 161 -6.62 5.27 -9.71
C GLY A 161 -7.14 4.77 -8.38
N ASN A 162 -7.82 3.62 -8.37
CA ASN A 162 -8.20 2.99 -7.12
C ASN A 162 -7.08 2.04 -6.72
N ASP A 163 -6.29 2.42 -5.74
CA ASP A 163 -5.04 1.78 -5.39
C ASP A 163 -5.14 0.95 -4.11
N THR A 164 -4.20 0.03 -3.91
CA THR A 164 -4.16 -0.79 -2.71
C THR A 164 -2.75 -1.01 -2.19
N TYR A 165 -2.56 -0.68 -0.92
CA TYR A 165 -1.34 -0.97 -0.16
C TYR A 165 -1.57 -2.04 0.91
N PHE A 166 -0.77 -3.11 0.86
CA PHE A 166 -0.72 -4.16 1.88
C PHE A 166 0.64 -4.16 2.58
N GLY A 167 0.73 -3.57 3.78
CA GLY A 167 1.96 -3.48 4.58
C GLY A 167 1.99 -4.35 5.84
N ARG A 168 0.97 -5.18 6.09
CA ARG A 168 0.79 -5.93 7.35
C ARG A 168 1.99 -6.79 7.77
N SER A 169 2.77 -7.29 6.81
CA SER A 169 3.93 -8.17 7.06
C SER A 169 5.28 -7.46 6.93
N GLY A 170 5.29 -6.21 6.43
CA GLY A 170 6.50 -5.46 6.12
C GLY A 170 6.74 -4.30 7.07
N THR A 171 7.80 -3.54 6.78
CA THR A 171 8.09 -2.27 7.44
C THR A 171 8.19 -1.18 6.39
N HIS A 172 7.54 -0.04 6.65
CA HIS A 172 7.65 1.17 5.84
C HIS A 172 8.08 2.34 6.72
N ILE A 173 9.05 3.12 6.23
CA ILE A 173 9.46 4.37 6.84
C ILE A 173 9.28 5.50 5.82
N GLY A 174 8.28 6.34 6.05
CA GLY A 174 7.97 7.48 5.20
C GLY A 174 6.47 7.80 5.21
N LEU A 175 6.09 8.81 4.42
CA LEU A 175 4.68 9.07 4.10
C LEU A 175 4.20 8.04 3.08
N LEU A 176 3.01 7.48 3.30
CA LEU A 176 2.23 6.75 2.31
C LEU A 176 1.05 7.63 1.88
N SER A 177 1.10 8.15 0.66
CA SER A 177 0.02 8.90 0.02
C SER A 177 -0.63 8.00 -1.03
N LEU A 178 -1.94 7.82 -0.92
CA LEU A 178 -2.70 6.96 -1.81
C LEU A 178 -3.03 7.70 -3.09
N GLY A 179 -3.53 8.93 -2.99
CA GLY A 179 -3.63 9.84 -4.11
C GLY A 179 -5.09 10.04 -4.52
N ALA A 180 -5.40 10.08 -5.81
CA ALA A 180 -6.75 10.34 -6.28
C ALA A 180 -7.48 9.05 -6.64
N GLY A 181 -8.55 8.71 -5.93
CA GLY A 181 -9.25 7.45 -6.16
C GLY A 181 -10.18 7.03 -5.05
N GLN A 182 -10.52 5.75 -5.02
CA GLN A 182 -11.08 5.11 -3.82
C GLN A 182 -10.09 4.04 -3.41
N ASP A 183 -9.24 4.38 -2.46
CA ASP A 183 -8.05 3.63 -2.15
C ASP A 183 -8.19 2.81 -0.88
N ALA A 184 -7.33 1.80 -0.74
CA ALA A 184 -7.27 0.98 0.46
C ALA A 184 -5.83 0.82 0.95
N ALA A 185 -5.59 1.16 2.21
CA ALA A 185 -4.29 0.97 2.86
C ALA A 185 -4.41 0.11 4.12
N PHE A 186 -3.58 -0.92 4.20
CA PHE A 186 -3.46 -1.78 5.37
C PHE A 186 -2.04 -1.72 5.92
N GLY A 187 -1.84 -0.91 6.95
CA GLY A 187 -0.58 -0.71 7.66
C GLY A 187 -0.03 -1.94 8.36
N GLY A 188 1.17 -1.75 8.92
CA GLY A 188 1.97 -2.79 9.57
C GLY A 188 1.75 -2.82 11.09
N SER A 189 2.75 -3.34 11.80
CA SER A 189 2.82 -3.21 13.27
C SER A 189 3.52 -1.92 13.73
N GLY A 190 4.20 -1.23 12.80
CA GLY A 190 4.96 -0.01 13.04
C GLY A 190 4.06 1.21 13.17
N SER A 191 4.68 2.38 13.34
CA SER A 191 3.96 3.65 13.29
C SER A 191 4.07 4.21 11.89
N GLU A 192 2.95 4.30 11.20
CA GLU A 192 2.89 4.80 9.83
C GLU A 192 2.22 6.18 9.74
N THR A 193 2.52 6.91 8.66
CA THR A 193 1.85 8.16 8.31
C THR A 193 1.19 8.01 6.95
N PHE A 194 -0.13 8.18 6.93
CA PHE A 194 -0.98 7.98 5.76
C PHE A 194 -1.58 9.30 5.30
N SER A 195 -1.73 9.50 4.00
CA SER A 195 -2.62 10.48 3.37
C SER A 195 -3.56 9.71 2.44
N GLY A 196 -4.88 9.83 2.65
CA GLY A 196 -5.86 9.34 1.67
C GLY A 196 -5.76 10.15 0.38
N ASP A 197 -5.63 11.48 0.55
CA ASP A 197 -5.71 12.46 -0.53
C ASP A 197 -7.11 12.43 -1.16
N GLN A 198 -7.25 12.57 -2.48
CA GLN A 198 -8.56 12.81 -3.07
C GLN A 198 -9.40 11.55 -3.20
N GLY A 199 -10.42 11.43 -2.37
CA GLY A 199 -11.50 10.49 -2.62
C GLY A 199 -12.12 9.94 -1.36
N ASN A 200 -12.57 8.69 -1.40
CA ASN A 200 -13.17 8.06 -0.23
C ASN A 200 -12.39 6.80 0.10
N ASP A 201 -11.46 6.92 1.04
CA ASP A 201 -10.46 5.88 1.26
C ASP A 201 -10.74 5.05 2.49
N VAL A 202 -10.16 3.84 2.52
CA VAL A 202 -10.18 2.95 3.68
C VAL A 202 -8.76 2.73 4.16
N ILE A 203 -8.46 3.26 5.35
CA ILE A 203 -7.13 3.16 5.96
C ILE A 203 -7.23 2.39 7.27
N ASP A 204 -6.56 1.25 7.35
CA ASP A 204 -6.34 0.47 8.58
C ASP A 204 -4.86 0.55 8.97
N GLY A 205 -4.51 1.36 9.98
CA GLY A 205 -3.12 1.55 10.42
C GLY A 205 -2.48 0.31 11.04
N GLY A 206 -3.27 -0.63 11.54
CA GLY A 206 -2.75 -1.81 12.23
C GLY A 206 -2.18 -1.52 13.63
N GLY A 207 -0.89 -1.83 13.84
CA GLY A 207 -0.19 -1.66 15.10
C GLY A 207 0.22 -0.21 15.37
N GLY A 208 1.26 0.03 16.16
CA GLY A 208 1.90 1.36 16.30
C GLY A 208 1.05 2.56 16.71
N ASN A 209 1.58 3.75 16.44
CA ASN A 209 0.99 5.06 16.72
C ASN A 209 0.78 5.82 15.41
N ASP A 210 -0.20 5.38 14.63
CA ASP A 210 -0.40 5.87 13.27
C ASP A 210 -1.03 7.26 13.20
N VAL A 211 -0.69 7.97 12.13
CA VAL A 211 -1.19 9.30 11.81
C VAL A 211 -1.84 9.29 10.44
N ALA A 212 -3.10 9.72 10.33
CA ALA A 212 -3.71 10.11 9.07
C ALA A 212 -3.58 11.63 8.90
N THR A 213 -3.05 12.09 7.77
CA THR A 213 -2.88 13.50 7.44
C THR A 213 -3.97 13.98 6.51
N PHE A 214 -4.43 15.21 6.74
CA PHE A 214 -5.47 15.89 5.99
C PHE A 214 -4.96 17.27 5.58
N SER A 215 -5.32 17.71 4.39
CA SER A 215 -4.73 18.90 3.75
C SER A 215 -5.34 20.22 4.23
N GLY A 216 -6.41 20.19 5.02
CA GLY A 216 -7.16 21.34 5.51
C GLY A 216 -7.16 21.56 7.02
N ASN A 217 -7.76 22.68 7.43
CA ASN A 217 -7.97 22.98 8.85
C ASN A 217 -9.07 22.08 9.43
N ARG A 218 -8.92 21.66 10.70
CA ARG A 218 -9.86 20.77 11.39
C ARG A 218 -11.32 21.24 11.31
N SER A 219 -11.58 22.56 11.34
CA SER A 219 -12.94 23.11 11.28
C SER A 219 -13.68 22.82 9.97
N GLN A 220 -12.97 22.39 8.92
CA GLN A 220 -13.51 22.03 7.61
C GLN A 220 -13.89 20.54 7.51
N TYR A 221 -13.71 19.76 8.59
CA TYR A 221 -13.98 18.32 8.59
C TYR A 221 -15.00 17.93 9.65
N ALA A 222 -15.84 16.96 9.32
CA ALA A 222 -16.61 16.20 10.30
C ALA A 222 -15.80 14.95 10.68
N VAL A 223 -15.62 14.70 11.98
CA VAL A 223 -14.98 13.47 12.49
C VAL A 223 -16.01 12.74 13.32
N GLN A 224 -16.39 11.54 12.89
CA GLN A 224 -17.43 10.73 13.51
C GLN A 224 -16.88 9.38 13.94
N ASP A 225 -17.16 8.98 15.18
CA ASP A 225 -16.90 7.62 15.65
C ASP A 225 -18.04 6.68 15.19
N ASN A 226 -17.70 5.58 14.50
CA ASN A 226 -18.67 4.57 14.06
C ASN A 226 -19.09 3.60 15.19
N LEU A 227 -18.51 3.73 16.38
CA LEU A 227 -18.75 2.86 17.55
C LEU A 227 -18.37 1.38 17.31
N ASN A 228 -17.57 1.11 16.28
CA ASN A 228 -17.06 -0.20 15.93
C ASN A 228 -15.51 -0.24 15.87
N GLY A 229 -14.86 0.78 16.46
CA GLY A 229 -13.40 0.94 16.42
C GLY A 229 -12.87 1.59 15.14
N SER A 230 -13.74 2.22 14.33
CA SER A 230 -13.34 3.04 13.19
C SER A 230 -13.95 4.45 13.27
N PHE A 231 -13.35 5.39 12.59
CA PHE A 231 -13.80 6.76 12.44
C PHE A 231 -14.10 7.06 10.97
N VAL A 232 -15.07 7.93 10.72
CA VAL A 232 -15.24 8.59 9.43
C VAL A 232 -14.74 10.02 9.55
N VAL A 233 -13.88 10.45 8.63
CA VAL A 233 -13.43 11.84 8.51
C VAL A 233 -13.90 12.37 7.16
N ALA A 234 -14.87 13.27 7.17
CA ALA A 234 -15.48 13.82 5.97
C ALA A 234 -15.10 15.30 5.79
N ASP A 235 -14.47 15.62 4.67
CA ASP A 235 -14.13 16.96 4.24
C ASP A 235 -15.37 17.71 3.70
N SER A 236 -15.54 18.97 4.07
CA SER A 236 -16.56 19.84 3.51
C SER A 236 -16.23 20.37 2.09
N HIS A 237 -15.01 20.15 1.59
CA HIS A 237 -14.55 20.59 0.27
C HIS A 237 -14.46 19.41 -0.71
N ALA A 238 -15.31 19.42 -1.74
CA ALA A 238 -15.49 18.28 -2.64
C ALA A 238 -14.28 17.88 -3.50
N THR A 239 -13.25 18.72 -3.62
CA THR A 239 -12.09 18.48 -4.50
C THR A 239 -10.79 18.25 -3.73
N ARG A 240 -10.89 17.93 -2.44
CA ARG A 240 -9.74 17.83 -1.55
C ARG A 240 -9.60 16.43 -0.97
N ASP A 241 -9.93 16.17 0.29
CA ASP A 241 -9.65 14.86 0.91
C ASP A 241 -10.87 13.91 0.90
N GLY A 242 -12.04 14.38 0.45
CA GLY A 242 -13.27 13.56 0.40
C GLY A 242 -13.70 12.96 1.75
N THR A 243 -14.07 11.68 1.80
CA THR A 243 -14.62 11.02 3.01
C THR A 243 -13.94 9.69 3.31
N ASP A 244 -13.08 9.70 4.32
CA ASP A 244 -12.23 8.57 4.67
C ASP A 244 -12.76 7.77 5.85
N THR A 245 -12.58 6.45 5.77
CA THR A 245 -12.80 5.52 6.87
C THR A 245 -11.47 5.10 7.46
N LEU A 246 -11.23 5.52 8.71
CA LEU A 246 -10.00 5.25 9.44
C LEU A 246 -10.22 4.18 10.51
N LYS A 247 -9.39 3.15 10.52
CA LYS A 247 -9.36 2.10 11.54
C LYS A 247 -7.94 2.00 12.10
N ASN A 248 -7.84 1.75 13.41
CA ASN A 248 -6.55 1.64 14.10
C ASN A 248 -5.64 2.87 13.87
N ILE A 249 -6.19 4.05 13.58
CA ILE A 249 -5.43 5.30 13.49
C ILE A 249 -5.50 6.00 14.85
N ARG A 250 -4.35 6.44 15.37
CA ARG A 250 -4.26 7.09 16.69
C ARG A 250 -4.46 8.60 16.59
N PHE A 251 -4.01 9.20 15.50
CA PHE A 251 -4.04 10.65 15.34
C PHE A 251 -4.53 11.06 13.96
N ALA A 252 -5.36 12.11 13.93
CA ALA A 252 -5.67 12.85 12.71
C ALA A 252 -4.91 14.19 12.73
N GLN A 253 -4.05 14.41 11.75
CA GLN A 253 -3.26 15.62 11.57
C GLN A 253 -3.92 16.48 10.49
N PHE A 254 -4.49 17.61 10.90
CA PHE A 254 -5.00 18.65 10.03
C PHE A 254 -3.94 19.73 9.80
N ALA A 255 -4.17 20.64 8.86
CA ALA A 255 -3.24 21.74 8.56
C ALA A 255 -2.99 22.68 9.76
N ASP A 256 -3.97 22.84 10.66
CA ASP A 256 -3.90 23.73 11.82
C ASP A 256 -3.65 23.01 13.15
N GLN A 257 -4.01 21.73 13.28
CA GLN A 257 -3.87 20.99 14.54
C GLN A 257 -3.84 19.47 14.38
N LYS A 258 -3.26 18.80 15.37
CA LYS A 258 -3.29 17.35 15.54
C LYS A 258 -4.29 16.99 16.64
N ILE A 259 -5.21 16.07 16.35
CA ILE A 259 -6.14 15.53 17.33
C ILE A 259 -5.87 14.05 17.55
N THR A 260 -6.19 13.56 18.75
CA THR A 260 -6.20 12.12 19.05
C THR A 260 -7.56 11.54 18.68
N LEU A 261 -7.56 10.41 17.98
CA LEU A 261 -8.75 9.61 17.72
C LEU A 261 -8.87 8.57 18.83
N THR A 262 -9.73 8.83 19.82
CA THR A 262 -9.95 7.92 20.95
C THR A 262 -11.26 7.16 20.76
N ASN A 263 -11.18 5.84 20.54
CA ASN A 263 -12.34 4.97 20.66
C ASN A 263 -12.73 4.94 22.14
N ALA A 264 -13.80 5.65 22.51
CA ALA A 264 -14.25 5.66 23.90
C ALA A 264 -14.73 4.24 24.26
N ALA A 265 -14.35 3.75 25.44
CA ALA A 265 -14.92 2.50 25.95
C ALA A 265 -16.45 2.63 25.98
N PRO A 266 -17.22 1.57 25.63
CA PRO A 266 -18.67 1.64 25.65
C PRO A 266 -19.14 2.04 27.05
N VAL A 267 -19.70 3.24 27.16
CA VAL A 267 -20.19 3.82 28.42
C VAL A 267 -21.51 3.20 28.90
N ASN A 268 -22.09 2.28 28.12
CA ASN A 268 -23.32 1.54 28.43
C ASN A 268 -23.05 0.06 28.74
N LEU A 269 -22.12 -0.23 29.66
CA LEU A 269 -22.09 -1.52 30.34
C LEU A 269 -23.26 -1.59 31.33
N ALA A 270 -24.47 -1.86 30.84
CA ALA A 270 -25.59 -2.22 31.70
C ALA A 270 -25.37 -3.65 32.20
N LEU A 271 -24.80 -3.79 33.40
CA LEU A 271 -24.92 -5.04 34.14
C LEU A 271 -26.40 -5.27 34.40
N SER A 272 -26.98 -6.33 33.83
CA SER A 272 -28.33 -6.70 34.24
C SER A 272 -28.25 -7.15 35.70
N THR A 273 -28.97 -6.50 36.60
CA THR A 273 -29.28 -7.00 37.94
C THR A 273 -30.31 -8.14 37.89
N ALA A 274 -30.31 -8.92 36.81
CA ALA A 274 -31.13 -10.12 36.71
C ALA A 274 -30.58 -11.13 37.73
N VAL A 275 -31.11 -11.02 38.95
CA VAL A 275 -31.00 -12.04 39.98
C VAL A 275 -31.82 -13.20 39.45
N PHE A 276 -31.14 -14.18 38.86
CA PHE A 276 -31.72 -15.50 38.72
C PHE A 276 -31.81 -16.08 40.13
N THR A 277 -33.01 -16.28 40.64
CA THR A 277 -33.21 -17.03 41.88
C THR A 277 -32.88 -18.49 41.59
N GLU A 278 -31.64 -18.89 41.84
CA GLU A 278 -31.17 -20.27 41.85
C GLU A 278 -31.37 -20.88 43.24
N ASP A 279 -32.58 -20.79 43.78
CA ASP A 279 -32.95 -21.54 44.98
C ASP A 279 -34.43 -21.89 44.88
N THR A 280 -34.73 -22.80 43.96
CA THR A 280 -35.93 -23.62 44.10
C THR A 280 -35.49 -24.94 44.74
N PRO A 281 -35.99 -25.30 45.95
CA PRO A 281 -35.66 -26.57 46.56
C PRO A 281 -36.07 -27.74 45.66
N VAL A 282 -35.28 -28.81 45.72
CA VAL A 282 -35.13 -30.01 44.86
C VAL A 282 -36.42 -30.80 44.50
N THR A 283 -37.63 -30.30 44.72
CA THR A 283 -38.87 -31.08 44.60
C THR A 283 -39.94 -30.57 43.62
N ALA A 284 -39.68 -29.56 42.79
CA ALA A 284 -40.70 -29.08 41.85
C ALA A 284 -40.64 -29.80 40.48
N VAL A 285 -41.56 -30.76 40.26
CA VAL A 285 -41.77 -31.40 38.94
C VAL A 285 -42.31 -30.36 37.95
N VAL A 286 -41.55 -30.07 36.90
CA VAL A 286 -41.94 -29.15 35.82
C VAL A 286 -42.95 -29.83 34.89
N ARG A 287 -44.22 -29.42 34.93
CA ARG A 287 -45.18 -29.71 33.85
C ARG A 287 -45.11 -28.62 32.80
N ALA A 288 -44.71 -28.99 31.59
CA ALA A 288 -44.74 -28.11 30.43
C ALA A 288 -46.20 -27.83 30.00
N SER A 289 -46.54 -26.55 29.78
CA SER A 289 -47.76 -26.15 29.09
C SER A 289 -47.40 -25.30 27.86
N ARG A 290 -47.81 -25.77 26.68
CA ARG A 290 -47.56 -25.10 25.39
C ARG A 290 -48.44 -23.84 25.27
N ARG A 291 -47.85 -22.72 24.86
CA ARG A 291 -48.55 -21.47 24.51
C ARG A 291 -49.44 -21.67 23.28
N SER A 292 -50.74 -21.41 23.41
CA SER A 292 -51.63 -21.17 22.27
C SER A 292 -51.95 -19.69 22.18
N THR A 293 -51.45 -19.04 21.14
CA THR A 293 -51.73 -17.65 20.79
C THR A 293 -53.16 -17.56 20.21
N ARG A 294 -54.00 -16.62 20.68
CA ARG A 294 -55.20 -16.21 19.93
C ARG A 294 -55.36 -14.69 19.98
N MET A 295 -55.33 -14.10 18.78
CA MET A 295 -55.55 -12.69 18.43
C MET A 295 -56.92 -12.18 18.91
N ALA A 296 -56.96 -10.94 19.39
CA ALA A 296 -58.18 -10.23 19.75
C ALA A 296 -58.94 -9.75 18.50
N MET A 297 -60.26 -10.00 18.45
CA MET A 297 -61.20 -9.29 17.57
C MET A 297 -62.24 -8.57 18.44
N ARG A 298 -62.48 -7.31 18.09
CA ARG A 298 -63.20 -6.24 18.80
C ARG A 298 -64.62 -6.59 19.30
N SER A 299 -65.01 -5.94 20.41
CA SER A 299 -66.38 -5.83 20.95
C SER A 299 -67.06 -4.50 20.57
N PRO A 300 -68.40 -4.38 20.68
CA PRO A 300 -69.27 -3.76 19.67
C PRO A 300 -69.71 -2.32 19.99
N THR A 301 -70.11 -1.57 18.95
CA THR A 301 -70.99 -0.41 19.06
C THR A 301 -72.41 -0.78 18.65
N ALA A 302 -73.38 -0.20 19.37
CA ALA A 302 -74.82 -0.35 19.25
C ALA A 302 -75.38 -0.04 17.85
#